data_AF-A0AAD7PVI2-F1
#
_entry.id   AF-A0AAD7PVI2-F1
#
_cell.length_a   1.000
_cell.length_b   1.000
_cell.length_c   1.000
_cell.angle_alpha   90.00
_cell.angle_beta   90.00
_cell.angle_gamma   90.00
#
_symmetry.space_group_name_H-M   'P 1'
#
loop_
_entity.id
_entity.type
_entity.pdbx_description
1 polymer ?
#
loop_
_entity_poly.entity_id
_entity_poly.type
_entity_poly.pdbx_seq_one_letter_code
_entity_poly.pdbx_strand_id
1 'polypeptide(L)'
;MGLMEPNLKKDQSLEDVIGPWNLEDAVCILEVYEDLNRRRALVVNRVSPLEREVELLSHFLYLSLGASKMFSLMLFGNGFLQSLVANEDFQHILRVLNTNVDGKQKIMFALTSIKGIGRRFANIVCKKADVDMNKRAGELSAAELDNLMTIVANPRQFKIPDWFLNRKKDYKDGKYSQVVSNALDMKLRDDLERLKKIRNHRGLRHYWGLRVRGQHTKTTGRRGKTVGVSKKR
;
A
#
# COMPACT_ATOMS: atom_id res chain seq x y z
N MET A 1 -35.01 -56.41 17.70
CA MET A 1 -34.87 -55.06 17.13
C MET A 1 -33.47 -54.58 17.46
N GLY A 2 -32.52 -54.86 16.58
CA GLY A 2 -31.18 -54.28 16.65
C GLY A 2 -31.16 -52.96 15.87
N LEU A 3 -30.14 -52.14 16.18
CA LEU A 3 -29.39 -51.19 15.33
C LEU A 3 -28.47 -50.45 16.34
N MET A 4 -27.33 -51.04 16.74
CA MET A 4 -25.99 -50.85 16.15
C MET A 4 -25.64 -49.37 15.87
N GLU A 5 -24.87 -48.78 16.79
CA GLU A 5 -24.07 -47.59 16.55
C GLU A 5 -22.98 -47.87 15.50
N PRO A 6 -22.78 -47.02 14.48
CA PRO A 6 -21.61 -47.11 13.62
C PRO A 6 -20.51 -46.14 14.05
N ASN A 7 -19.36 -46.75 14.35
CA ASN A 7 -18.03 -46.17 14.49
C ASN A 7 -17.65 -45.28 13.29
N LEU A 8 -17.29 -44.03 13.53
CA LEU A 8 -16.67 -43.16 12.53
C LEU A 8 -15.15 -43.38 12.53
N LYS A 9 -14.66 -44.17 11.57
CA LYS A 9 -13.23 -44.40 11.34
C LYS A 9 -12.56 -43.13 10.80
N LYS A 10 -11.38 -42.82 11.34
CA LYS A 10 -10.38 -41.92 10.72
C LYS A 10 -9.84 -42.56 9.44
N ASP A 11 -9.36 -41.68 8.56
CA ASP A 11 -8.48 -41.95 7.41
C ASP A 11 -9.17 -42.49 6.14
N GLN A 12 -9.56 -41.57 5.27
CA GLN A 12 -9.64 -41.81 3.83
C GLN A 12 -9.18 -40.55 3.10
N SER A 13 -8.02 -40.68 2.45
CA SER A 13 -7.39 -39.69 1.58
C SER A 13 -8.34 -39.30 0.44
N LEU A 14 -8.32 -38.02 0.04
CA LEU A 14 -9.06 -37.47 -1.11
C LEU A 14 -8.75 -38.13 -2.47
N GLU A 15 -7.85 -39.12 -2.48
CA GLU A 15 -7.47 -39.91 -3.65
C GLU A 15 -8.45 -41.06 -3.96
N ASP A 16 -9.33 -41.44 -3.02
CA ASP A 16 -10.27 -42.57 -3.22
C ASP A 16 -11.63 -42.15 -3.84
N VAL A 17 -11.89 -40.85 -4.01
CA VAL A 17 -13.16 -40.33 -4.60
C VAL A 17 -13.04 -40.05 -6.10
N ILE A 18 -11.82 -39.99 -6.62
CA ILE A 18 -11.56 -39.65 -8.03
C ILE A 18 -11.13 -40.94 -8.74
N GLY A 19 -12.11 -41.65 -9.31
CA GLY A 19 -11.84 -42.73 -10.25
C GLY A 19 -11.04 -42.23 -11.48
N PRO A 20 -10.39 -43.13 -12.24
CA PRO A 20 -9.64 -42.72 -13.43
C PRO A 20 -10.59 -42.08 -14.44
N TRP A 21 -10.30 -40.84 -14.81
CA TRP A 21 -11.04 -40.08 -15.82
C TRP A 21 -11.04 -40.89 -17.13
N ASN A 22 -12.22 -41.31 -17.58
CA ASN A 22 -12.36 -42.01 -18.85
C ASN A 22 -12.09 -41.03 -20.00
N LEU A 23 -11.49 -41.52 -21.09
CA LEU A 23 -11.15 -40.72 -22.28
C LEU A 23 -12.37 -39.97 -22.85
N GLU A 24 -13.59 -40.45 -22.60
CA GLU A 24 -14.85 -39.85 -23.03
C GLU A 24 -15.19 -38.56 -22.25
N ASP A 25 -14.83 -38.49 -20.96
CA ASP A 25 -15.05 -37.29 -20.13
C ASP A 25 -14.08 -36.15 -20.52
N ALA A 26 -12.87 -36.51 -20.99
CA ALA A 26 -11.88 -35.56 -21.47
C ALA A 26 -12.28 -34.92 -22.83
N VAL A 27 -12.96 -35.67 -23.69
CA VAL A 27 -13.48 -35.16 -24.97
C VAL A 27 -14.60 -34.15 -24.74
N CYS A 28 -15.51 -34.41 -23.78
CA CYS A 28 -16.56 -33.45 -23.42
C CYS A 28 -15.99 -32.12 -22.89
N ILE A 29 -14.92 -32.14 -22.10
CA ILE A 29 -14.29 -30.90 -21.61
C ILE A 29 -13.62 -30.14 -22.75
N LEU A 30 -13.00 -30.83 -23.71
CA LEU A 30 -12.37 -30.21 -24.89
C LEU A 30 -13.41 -29.60 -25.84
N GLU A 31 -14.55 -30.25 -26.06
CA GLU A 31 -15.65 -29.69 -26.87
C GLU A 31 -16.26 -28.45 -26.21
N VAL A 32 -16.47 -28.46 -24.89
CA VAL A 32 -16.95 -27.29 -24.15
C VAL A 32 -15.93 -26.14 -24.18
N TYR A 33 -14.63 -26.45 -24.17
CA TYR A 33 -13.56 -25.46 -24.28
C TYR A 33 -13.46 -24.85 -25.69
N GLU A 34 -13.61 -25.65 -26.75
CA GLU A 34 -13.71 -25.15 -28.14
C GLU A 34 -14.97 -24.30 -28.37
N ASP A 35 -16.10 -24.66 -27.78
CA ASP A 35 -17.36 -23.90 -27.89
C ASP A 35 -17.32 -22.57 -27.11
N LEU A 36 -16.64 -22.55 -25.95
CA LEU A 36 -16.34 -21.32 -25.21
C LEU A 36 -15.37 -20.40 -25.99
N ASN A 37 -14.39 -20.96 -26.70
CA ASN A 37 -13.47 -20.20 -27.56
C ASN A 37 -14.16 -19.65 -28.82
N ARG A 38 -15.10 -20.39 -29.43
CA ARG A 38 -15.93 -19.89 -30.54
C ARG A 38 -16.86 -18.74 -30.10
N ARG A 39 -17.39 -18.80 -28.88
CA ARG A 39 -18.23 -17.72 -28.33
C ARG A 39 -17.41 -16.48 -27.91
N ARG A 40 -16.16 -16.65 -27.48
CA ARG A 40 -15.23 -15.54 -27.17
C ARG A 40 -14.72 -14.80 -28.41
N ALA A 41 -14.65 -15.46 -29.56
CA ALA A 41 -14.24 -14.85 -30.83
C ALA A 41 -15.19 -13.75 -31.35
N LEU A 42 -16.44 -13.69 -30.86
CA LEU A 42 -17.42 -12.68 -31.27
C LEU A 42 -17.40 -11.39 -30.42
N VAL A 43 -16.63 -11.31 -29.33
CA VAL A 43 -16.72 -10.17 -28.38
C VAL A 43 -15.44 -9.35 -28.21
N VAL A 44 -14.26 -9.76 -28.71
CA VAL A 44 -13.03 -8.97 -28.48
C VAL A 44 -12.16 -8.84 -29.73
N ASN A 45 -12.43 -7.80 -30.53
CA ASN A 45 -11.41 -7.21 -31.38
C ASN A 45 -10.42 -6.42 -30.49
N ARG A 46 -9.39 -7.10 -29.98
CA ARG A 46 -8.05 -6.57 -29.60
C ARG A 46 -7.32 -7.64 -28.76
N VAL A 47 -6.76 -8.64 -29.43
CA VAL A 47 -5.78 -9.54 -28.83
C VAL A 47 -4.46 -9.33 -29.57
N SER A 48 -3.42 -8.96 -28.83
CA SER A 48 -2.09 -8.63 -29.37
C SER A 48 -1.37 -9.87 -29.92
N PRO A 49 -0.50 -9.74 -30.95
CA PRO A 49 0.18 -10.87 -31.60
C PRO A 49 0.96 -11.80 -30.66
N LEU A 50 1.41 -11.30 -29.50
CA LEU A 50 2.14 -12.05 -28.47
C LEU A 50 1.32 -13.18 -27.82
N GLU A 51 -0.01 -13.05 -27.72
CA GLU A 51 -0.84 -14.09 -27.08
C GLU A 51 -1.00 -15.32 -27.99
N ARG A 52 -0.95 -15.14 -29.33
CA ARG A 52 -1.01 -16.25 -30.29
C ARG A 52 0.26 -17.10 -30.29
N GLU A 53 1.43 -16.50 -30.03
CA GLU A 53 2.69 -17.22 -29.95
C GLU A 53 2.76 -18.11 -28.70
N VAL A 54 2.17 -17.68 -27.58
CA VAL A 54 2.13 -18.46 -26.33
C VAL A 54 1.23 -19.69 -26.46
N GLU A 55 0.08 -19.57 -27.15
CA GLU A 55 -0.82 -20.70 -27.41
C GLU A 55 -0.17 -21.74 -28.33
N LEU A 56 0.50 -21.31 -29.40
CA LEU A 56 1.19 -22.21 -30.33
C LEU A 56 2.38 -22.92 -29.67
N LEU A 57 3.13 -22.23 -28.81
CA LEU A 57 4.21 -22.84 -28.04
C LEU A 57 3.69 -23.83 -26.99
N SER A 58 2.52 -23.57 -26.39
CA SER A 58 1.88 -24.49 -25.44
C SER A 58 1.46 -25.81 -26.11
N HIS A 59 0.95 -25.75 -27.34
CA HIS A 59 0.60 -26.93 -28.15
C HIS A 59 1.85 -27.70 -28.60
N PHE A 60 2.93 -27.01 -29.00
CA PHE A 60 4.18 -27.65 -29.44
C PHE A 60 4.93 -28.35 -28.28
N LEU A 61 4.90 -27.76 -27.08
CA LEU A 61 5.43 -28.38 -25.86
C LEU A 61 4.57 -29.58 -25.39
N TYR A 62 3.25 -29.55 -25.57
CA TYR A 62 2.36 -30.68 -25.25
C TYR A 62 2.67 -31.94 -26.07
N LEU A 63 2.97 -31.78 -27.37
CA LEU A 63 3.33 -32.90 -28.24
C LEU A 63 4.70 -33.52 -27.93
N SER A 64 5.60 -32.80 -27.26
CA SER A 64 6.99 -33.26 -27.04
C SER A 64 7.29 -33.84 -25.66
N LEU A 65 6.54 -33.43 -24.61
CA LEU A 65 6.89 -33.76 -23.22
C LEU A 65 5.90 -34.70 -22.52
N GLY A 66 4.74 -34.98 -23.12
CA GLY A 66 3.69 -35.82 -22.53
C GLY A 66 2.91 -35.12 -21.42
N ALA A 67 1.62 -35.47 -21.29
CA ALA A 67 0.65 -34.77 -20.44
C ALA A 67 1.06 -34.66 -18.96
N SER A 68 1.80 -35.65 -18.44
CA SER A 68 2.24 -35.70 -17.05
C SER A 68 3.34 -34.69 -16.70
N LYS A 69 4.23 -34.33 -17.64
CA LYS A 69 5.25 -33.29 -17.41
C LYS A 69 4.68 -31.87 -17.55
N MET A 70 3.69 -31.68 -18.42
CA MET A 70 2.97 -30.40 -18.55
C MET A 70 2.14 -30.08 -17.29
N PHE A 71 1.55 -31.10 -16.65
CA PHE A 71 0.80 -30.91 -15.40
C PHE A 71 1.69 -30.41 -14.26
N SER A 72 2.92 -30.94 -14.14
CA SER A 72 3.91 -30.44 -13.17
C SER A 72 4.39 -29.02 -13.48
N LEU A 73 4.49 -28.64 -14.77
CA LEU A 73 4.91 -27.29 -15.16
C LEU A 73 3.79 -26.24 -14.94
N MET A 74 2.52 -26.63 -15.12
CA MET A 74 1.37 -25.77 -14.81
C MET A 74 1.23 -25.52 -13.30
N LEU A 75 1.51 -26.53 -12.46
CA LEU A 75 1.48 -26.37 -11.00
C LEU A 75 2.59 -25.44 -10.47
N PHE A 76 3.75 -25.38 -11.14
CA PHE A 76 4.79 -24.37 -10.85
C PHE A 76 4.55 -23.02 -11.56
N GLY A 77 3.73 -22.98 -12.60
CA GLY A 77 3.49 -21.81 -13.45
C GLY A 77 2.37 -20.87 -12.99
N ASN A 78 1.52 -21.28 -12.05
CA ASN A 78 0.39 -20.48 -11.57
C ASN A 78 0.77 -19.21 -10.77
N GLY A 79 2.06 -18.97 -10.52
CA GLY A 79 2.51 -17.73 -9.90
C GLY A 79 2.43 -16.50 -10.83
N PHE A 80 2.32 -16.69 -12.15
CA PHE A 80 2.42 -15.59 -13.12
C PHE A 80 1.07 -15.05 -13.63
N LEU A 81 -0.01 -15.82 -13.56
CA LEU A 81 -1.33 -15.40 -14.05
C LEU A 81 -2.17 -14.63 -13.01
N GLN A 82 -1.86 -14.75 -11.72
CA GLN A 82 -2.57 -14.01 -10.67
C GLN A 82 -2.33 -12.48 -10.73
N SER A 83 -1.33 -12.01 -11.50
CA SER A 83 -0.97 -10.58 -11.57
C SER A 83 -1.77 -9.76 -12.59
N LEU A 84 -2.62 -10.38 -13.42
CA LEU A 84 -3.40 -9.68 -14.46
C LEU A 84 -4.85 -9.41 -14.10
N VAL A 85 -5.35 -9.98 -13.00
CA VAL A 85 -6.68 -9.66 -12.49
C VAL A 85 -6.56 -8.41 -11.61
N ALA A 86 -7.09 -7.29 -12.10
CA ALA A 86 -7.32 -6.13 -11.24
C ALA A 86 -8.26 -6.57 -10.12
N ASN A 87 -7.78 -6.52 -8.87
CA ASN A 87 -8.63 -6.80 -7.70
C ASN A 87 -9.86 -5.88 -7.77
N GLU A 88 -11.07 -6.44 -7.66
CA GLU A 88 -12.32 -5.69 -7.82
C GLU A 88 -12.50 -4.59 -6.75
N ASP A 89 -11.80 -4.70 -5.62
CA ASP A 89 -11.87 -3.78 -4.48
C ASP A 89 -10.70 -2.77 -4.42
N PHE A 90 -10.42 -2.07 -5.53
CA PHE A 90 -9.38 -1.03 -5.53
C PHE A 90 -9.93 0.32 -5.02
N GLN A 91 -9.38 0.81 -3.91
CA GLN A 91 -9.73 2.13 -3.37
C GLN A 91 -8.83 3.22 -3.96
N HIS A 92 -9.39 4.07 -4.81
CA HIS A 92 -8.64 5.19 -5.41
C HIS A 92 -8.26 6.28 -4.40
N ILE A 93 -9.14 6.56 -3.43
CA ILE A 93 -8.93 7.61 -2.43
C ILE A 93 -9.16 7.01 -1.05
N LEU A 94 -8.13 7.08 -0.22
CA LEU A 94 -8.18 6.66 1.17
C LEU A 94 -8.23 7.90 2.04
N ARG A 95 -9.12 7.92 3.04
CA ARG A 95 -9.18 9.02 4.01
C ARG A 95 -8.60 8.56 5.34
N VAL A 96 -7.42 9.08 5.67
CA VAL A 96 -6.65 8.67 6.85
C VAL A 96 -6.24 9.91 7.64
N LEU A 97 -6.46 9.92 8.96
CA LEU A 97 -6.06 11.00 9.87
C LEU A 97 -6.43 12.42 9.40
N ASN A 98 -7.66 12.59 8.89
CA ASN A 98 -8.19 13.82 8.31
C ASN A 98 -7.49 14.31 7.03
N THR A 99 -6.75 13.44 6.34
CA THR A 99 -6.07 13.72 5.08
C THR A 99 -6.51 12.75 3.99
N ASN A 100 -6.49 13.21 2.74
CA ASN A 100 -6.78 12.38 1.56
C ASN A 100 -5.46 11.79 1.05
N VAL A 101 -5.42 10.47 0.95
CA VAL A 101 -4.27 9.68 0.49
C VAL A 101 -4.63 9.06 -0.86
N ASP A 102 -3.70 9.13 -1.82
CA ASP A 102 -3.88 8.56 -3.16
C ASP A 102 -3.58 7.05 -3.15
N GLY A 103 -4.57 6.25 -3.54
CA GLY A 103 -4.49 4.79 -3.60
C GLY A 103 -3.56 4.25 -4.69
N LYS A 104 -3.27 5.04 -5.74
CA LYS A 104 -2.41 4.61 -6.84
C LYS A 104 -0.94 4.52 -6.43
N GLN A 105 -0.53 5.29 -5.42
CA GLN A 105 0.83 5.32 -4.95
C GLN A 105 1.16 4.08 -4.10
N LYS A 106 2.44 3.71 -4.08
CA LYS A 106 2.94 2.69 -3.13
C LYS A 106 2.74 3.19 -1.70
N ILE A 107 2.43 2.28 -0.78
CA ILE A 107 2.07 2.59 0.61
C ILE A 107 3.11 3.51 1.28
N MET A 108 4.39 3.22 1.07
CA MET A 108 5.49 4.00 1.67
C MET A 108 5.45 5.49 1.29
N PHE A 109 5.05 5.82 0.06
CA PHE A 109 4.93 7.20 -0.40
C PHE A 109 3.55 7.78 -0.06
N ALA A 110 2.51 6.96 -0.20
CA ALA A 110 1.14 7.35 0.11
C ALA A 110 1.03 7.90 1.55
N LEU A 111 1.63 7.24 2.54
CA LEU A 111 1.64 7.68 3.94
C LEU A 111 2.35 9.03 4.16
N THR A 112 3.25 9.46 3.27
CA THR A 112 3.96 10.75 3.41
C THR A 112 3.09 11.96 3.08
N SER A 113 1.93 11.75 2.45
CA SER A 113 0.91 12.80 2.29
C SER A 113 0.40 13.30 3.65
N ILE A 114 0.44 12.45 4.68
CA ILE A 114 0.06 12.80 6.04
C ILE A 114 1.15 13.66 6.67
N LYS A 115 0.79 14.89 7.04
CA LYS A 115 1.73 15.83 7.67
C LYS A 115 2.28 15.25 8.98
N GLY A 116 3.60 15.26 9.11
CA GLY A 116 4.30 14.68 10.28
C GLY A 116 4.84 13.27 10.04
N ILE A 117 4.42 12.59 8.96
CA ILE A 117 4.98 11.31 8.51
C ILE A 117 5.95 11.57 7.35
N GLY A 118 7.20 11.13 7.50
CA GLY A 118 8.20 11.16 6.43
C GLY A 118 8.49 9.77 5.88
N ARG A 119 9.28 9.68 4.80
CA ARG A 119 9.66 8.42 4.14
C ARG A 119 10.21 7.36 5.10
N ARG A 120 11.11 7.76 6.00
CA ARG A 120 11.71 6.87 7.01
C ARG A 120 10.69 6.37 8.03
N PHE A 121 9.78 7.25 8.46
CA PHE A 121 8.75 6.90 9.43
C PHE A 121 7.74 5.94 8.81
N ALA A 122 7.26 6.24 7.59
CA ALA A 122 6.39 5.35 6.83
C ALA A 122 7.00 3.95 6.65
N ASN A 123 8.28 3.85 6.28
CA ASN A 123 8.96 2.56 6.14
C ASN A 123 8.99 1.75 7.45
N ILE A 124 9.32 2.40 8.58
CA ILE A 124 9.29 1.73 9.89
C ILE A 124 7.88 1.30 10.26
N VAL A 125 6.86 2.14 10.02
CA VAL A 125 5.47 1.81 10.33
C VAL A 125 5.00 0.62 9.48
N CYS A 126 5.26 0.60 8.18
CA CYS A 126 4.93 -0.56 7.32
C CYS A 126 5.61 -1.85 7.80
N LYS A 127 6.88 -1.77 8.19
CA LYS A 127 7.64 -2.91 8.73
C LYS A 127 7.15 -3.38 10.11
N LYS A 128 6.50 -2.51 10.88
CA LYS A 128 5.94 -2.86 12.20
C LYS A 128 4.50 -3.36 12.10
N ALA A 129 3.80 -2.98 11.04
CA ALA A 129 2.47 -3.47 10.70
C ALA A 129 2.50 -4.76 9.88
N ASP A 130 3.69 -5.28 9.55
CA ASP A 130 3.90 -6.42 8.65
C ASP A 130 3.19 -6.28 7.29
N VAL A 131 3.15 -5.05 6.77
CA VAL A 131 2.59 -4.73 5.46
C VAL A 131 3.71 -4.69 4.43
N ASP A 132 3.50 -5.36 3.29
CA ASP A 132 4.45 -5.32 2.18
C ASP A 132 4.59 -3.89 1.62
N MET A 133 5.84 -3.50 1.36
CA MET A 133 6.17 -2.15 0.88
C MET A 133 5.90 -1.94 -0.60
N ASN A 134 5.76 -3.02 -1.39
CA ASN A 134 5.51 -2.93 -2.83
C ASN A 134 4.04 -2.83 -3.19
N LYS A 135 3.14 -3.31 -2.30
CA LYS A 135 1.70 -3.11 -2.38
C LYS A 135 1.32 -1.65 -2.63
N ARG A 136 0.25 -1.43 -3.39
CA ARG A 136 -0.34 -0.10 -3.55
C ARG A 136 -1.22 0.22 -2.36
N ALA A 137 -1.39 1.52 -2.08
CA ALA A 137 -2.22 1.95 -0.98
C ALA A 137 -3.69 1.53 -1.17
N GLY A 138 -4.21 1.60 -2.40
CA GLY A 138 -5.59 1.24 -2.72
C GLY A 138 -5.92 -0.26 -2.61
N GLU A 139 -4.91 -1.12 -2.43
CA GLU A 139 -5.06 -2.56 -2.24
C GLU A 139 -5.07 -2.95 -0.75
N LEU A 140 -4.96 -1.98 0.15
CA LEU A 140 -4.96 -2.23 1.60
C LEU A 140 -6.35 -2.64 2.09
N SER A 141 -6.37 -3.66 2.96
CA SER A 141 -7.54 -3.98 3.75
C SER A 141 -7.79 -2.94 4.84
N ALA A 142 -9.04 -2.81 5.28
CA ALA A 142 -9.41 -1.92 6.38
C ALA A 142 -8.66 -2.26 7.68
N ALA A 143 -8.44 -3.55 7.96
CA ALA A 143 -7.72 -4.02 9.14
C ALA A 143 -6.22 -3.64 9.10
N GLU A 144 -5.56 -3.80 7.95
CA GLU A 144 -4.17 -3.35 7.78
C GLU A 144 -4.06 -1.82 7.97
N LEU A 145 -5.03 -1.07 7.46
CA LEU A 145 -5.09 0.38 7.62
C LEU A 145 -5.23 0.80 9.08
N ASP A 146 -6.12 0.15 9.84
CA ASP A 146 -6.29 0.41 11.27
C ASP A 146 -5.02 0.08 12.06
N ASN A 147 -4.35 -1.03 11.73
CA ASN A 147 -3.05 -1.38 12.33
C ASN A 147 -2.00 -0.29 12.08
N LEU A 148 -1.89 0.22 10.85
CA LEU A 148 -1.00 1.35 10.54
C LEU A 148 -1.34 2.58 11.38
N MET A 149 -2.64 2.90 11.55
CA MET A 149 -3.07 4.05 12.35
C MET A 149 -2.73 3.89 13.83
N THR A 150 -2.94 2.71 14.40
CA THR A 150 -2.62 2.46 15.82
C THR A 150 -1.12 2.61 16.10
N ILE A 151 -0.26 2.15 15.19
CA ILE A 151 1.20 2.31 15.28
C ILE A 151 1.60 3.78 15.19
N VAL A 152 0.97 4.54 14.30
CA VAL A 152 1.23 5.98 14.15
C VAL A 152 0.82 6.75 15.41
N ALA A 153 -0.31 6.39 16.03
CA ALA A 153 -0.79 7.02 17.26
C ALA A 153 0.10 6.70 18.47
N ASN A 154 0.53 5.43 18.60
CA ASN A 154 1.27 4.93 19.76
C ASN A 154 2.63 4.30 19.40
N PRO A 155 3.59 5.06 18.82
CA PRO A 155 4.83 4.48 18.29
C PRO A 155 5.72 3.84 19.36
N ARG A 156 5.63 4.29 20.61
CA ARG A 156 6.45 3.78 21.73
C ARG A 156 6.11 2.32 22.08
N GLN A 157 4.84 1.94 21.94
CA GLN A 157 4.39 0.58 22.23
C GLN A 157 4.97 -0.42 21.22
N PHE A 158 5.19 0.01 19.98
CA PHE A 158 5.73 -0.81 18.89
C PHE A 158 7.28 -0.80 18.81
N LYS A 159 7.95 -0.48 19.93
CA LYS A 159 9.42 -0.47 20.06
C LYS A 159 10.12 0.54 19.13
N ILE A 160 9.48 1.68 18.82
CA ILE A 160 10.12 2.78 18.10
C ILE A 160 10.88 3.66 19.12
N PRO A 161 12.17 3.96 18.91
CA PRO A 161 12.96 4.74 19.87
C PRO A 161 12.49 6.19 20.04
N ASP A 162 12.63 6.72 21.26
CA ASP A 162 12.22 8.09 21.61
C ASP A 162 12.98 9.18 20.81
N TRP A 163 14.23 8.90 20.40
CA TRP A 163 15.03 9.84 19.60
C TRP A 163 14.46 10.07 18.19
N PHE A 164 13.65 9.13 17.69
CA PHE A 164 13.08 9.12 16.35
C PHE A 164 11.77 9.93 16.24
N LEU A 165 11.11 10.19 17.36
CA LEU A 165 9.84 10.92 17.39
C LEU A 165 10.04 12.40 17.07
N ASN A 166 9.04 13.01 16.44
CA ASN A 166 9.13 14.39 15.96
C ASN A 166 9.03 15.44 17.09
N ARG A 167 8.26 15.17 18.15
CA ARG A 167 8.08 16.06 19.30
C ARG A 167 8.66 15.41 20.54
N LYS A 168 9.92 15.77 20.82
CA LYS A 168 10.68 15.29 21.98
C LYS A 168 10.57 16.30 23.12
N LYS A 169 10.24 15.81 24.33
CA LYS A 169 10.15 16.59 25.58
C LYS A 169 9.31 17.86 25.41
N ASP A 170 8.00 17.72 25.29
CA ASP A 170 7.10 18.88 25.19
C ASP A 170 7.19 19.77 26.44
N TYR A 171 7.02 21.08 26.29
CA TYR A 171 7.21 22.02 27.41
C TYR A 171 6.06 22.02 28.42
N LYS A 172 4.86 21.56 28.03
CA LYS A 172 3.71 21.40 28.93
C LYS A 172 3.80 20.08 29.69
N ASP A 173 3.88 18.98 28.95
CA ASP A 173 3.70 17.64 29.50
C ASP A 173 5.02 16.89 29.76
N GLY A 174 6.16 17.38 29.24
CA GLY A 174 7.45 16.69 29.31
C GLY A 174 7.56 15.39 28.50
N LYS A 175 6.44 14.92 27.94
CA LYS A 175 6.32 13.63 27.23
C LYS A 175 6.96 13.68 25.83
N TYR A 176 7.31 12.49 25.34
CA TYR A 176 7.72 12.25 23.97
C TYR A 176 6.51 11.74 23.18
N SER A 177 6.21 12.38 22.06
CA SER A 177 5.03 12.07 21.25
C SER A 177 5.34 12.18 19.77
N GLN A 178 4.67 11.38 18.96
CA GLN A 178 4.57 11.61 17.53
C GLN A 178 3.32 12.43 17.25
N VAL A 179 3.48 13.63 16.72
CA VAL A 179 2.37 14.52 16.39
C VAL A 179 2.11 14.48 14.89
N VAL A 180 0.86 14.25 14.49
CA VAL A 180 0.48 14.01 13.09
C VAL A 180 -0.70 14.92 12.70
N SER A 181 -0.82 15.17 11.39
CA SER A 181 -1.89 15.94 10.74
C SER A 181 -2.17 17.28 11.42
N ASN A 182 -3.40 17.52 11.85
CA ASN A 182 -3.86 18.79 12.40
C ASN A 182 -3.21 19.09 13.76
N ALA A 183 -2.91 18.06 14.55
CA ALA A 183 -2.28 18.25 15.86
C ALA A 183 -0.90 18.90 15.73
N LEU A 184 -0.18 18.66 14.62
CA LEU A 184 1.14 19.24 14.39
C LEU A 184 1.04 20.75 14.18
N ASP A 185 0.03 21.20 13.45
CA ASP A 185 -0.22 22.62 13.23
C ASP A 185 -0.68 23.34 14.49
N MET A 186 -1.51 22.70 15.31
CA MET A 186 -1.90 23.27 16.59
C MET A 186 -0.71 23.44 17.53
N LYS A 187 0.16 22.42 17.64
CA LYS A 187 1.38 22.52 18.45
C LYS A 187 2.33 23.61 17.93
N LEU A 188 2.46 23.77 16.61
CA LEU A 188 3.28 24.85 16.03
C LEU A 188 2.70 26.24 16.34
N ARG A 189 1.37 26.41 16.26
CA ARG A 189 0.70 27.67 16.61
C ARG A 189 0.92 28.02 18.09
N ASP A 190 0.72 27.06 18.99
CA ASP A 190 0.97 27.21 20.43
C ASP A 190 2.41 27.63 20.73
N ASP A 191 3.38 26.97 20.10
CA ASP A 191 4.81 27.29 20.26
C ASP A 191 5.13 28.72 19.81
N LEU A 192 4.60 29.14 18.67
CA LEU A 192 4.81 30.48 18.12
C LEU A 192 4.13 31.53 18.99
N GLU A 193 2.91 31.27 19.45
CA GLU A 193 2.15 32.18 20.30
C GLU A 193 2.85 32.40 21.64
N ARG A 194 3.37 31.33 22.24
CA ARG A 194 4.20 31.42 23.45
C ARG A 194 5.44 32.29 23.23
N LEU A 195 6.14 32.11 22.10
CA LEU A 195 7.34 32.91 21.79
C LEU A 195 7.01 34.38 21.54
N LYS A 196 5.85 34.68 20.94
CA LYS A 196 5.36 36.05 20.73
C LYS A 196 5.03 36.74 22.06
N LYS A 197 4.32 36.04 22.97
CA LYS A 197 3.97 36.56 24.30
C LYS A 197 5.19 36.91 25.14
N ILE A 198 6.23 36.07 25.09
CA ILE A 198 7.51 36.31 25.79
C ILE A 198 8.31 37.46 25.13
N ARG A 199 7.98 37.87 23.90
CA ARG A 199 8.76 38.79 23.06
C ARG A 199 10.19 38.30 22.78
N ASN A 200 10.36 36.98 22.62
CA ASN A 200 11.64 36.42 22.20
C ASN A 200 11.95 36.88 20.76
N HIS A 201 13.21 37.27 20.46
CA HIS A 201 13.65 37.66 19.12
C HIS A 201 13.23 36.67 18.02
N ARG A 202 13.27 35.35 18.30
CA ARG A 202 12.77 34.33 17.38
C ARG A 202 11.26 34.46 17.11
N GLY A 203 10.47 34.69 18.16
CA GLY A 203 9.02 34.89 18.06
C GLY A 203 8.66 36.16 17.29
N LEU A 204 9.38 37.25 17.55
CA LEU A 204 9.21 38.52 16.84
C LEU A 204 9.54 38.39 15.35
N ARG A 205 10.60 37.65 14.99
CA ARG A 205 10.90 37.37 13.58
C ARG A 205 9.80 36.57 12.88
N HIS A 206 9.22 35.57 13.55
CA HIS A 206 8.07 34.86 13.03
C HIS A 206 6.82 35.76 12.89
N TYR A 207 6.62 36.71 13.80
CA TYR A 207 5.56 37.71 13.71
C TYR A 207 5.73 38.62 12.48
N TRP A 208 6.95 39.07 12.21
CA TRP A 208 7.28 39.88 11.03
C TRP A 208 7.47 39.09 9.73
N GLY A 209 7.29 37.76 9.74
CA GLY A 209 7.49 36.91 8.55
C GLY A 209 8.94 36.83 8.07
N LEU A 210 9.92 37.15 8.93
CA LEU A 210 11.34 37.10 8.61
C LEU A 210 11.94 35.71 8.86
N ARG A 211 12.99 35.37 8.10
CA ARG A 211 13.76 34.15 8.35
C ARG A 211 14.51 34.24 9.69
N VAL A 212 14.61 33.10 10.38
CA VAL A 212 14.93 33.04 11.83
C VAL A 212 16.34 32.55 12.14
N ARG A 213 16.95 31.69 11.31
CA ARG A 213 18.20 30.97 11.63
C ARG A 213 19.46 31.77 11.26
N GLY A 214 19.44 33.09 11.41
CA GLY A 214 20.59 33.95 11.13
C GLY A 214 20.86 34.20 9.63
N GLN A 215 19.89 33.95 8.76
CA GLN A 215 20.05 34.26 7.33
C GLN A 215 20.23 35.77 7.10
N HIS A 216 21.12 36.14 6.19
CA HIS A 216 21.32 37.54 5.79
C HIS A 216 20.09 38.10 5.08
N THR A 217 19.40 39.05 5.69
CA THR A 217 18.14 39.63 5.18
C THR A 217 18.33 40.53 3.95
N LYS A 218 19.57 40.97 3.66
CA LYS A 218 19.90 41.78 2.49
C LYS A 218 19.81 40.97 1.18
N THR A 219 20.42 39.78 1.17
CA THR A 219 20.56 38.92 -0.02
C THR A 219 19.57 37.77 -0.05
N THR A 220 19.24 37.21 1.12
CA THR A 220 18.52 35.93 1.21
C THR A 220 17.02 36.13 1.34
N GLY A 221 16.24 35.33 0.60
CA GLY A 221 14.77 35.31 0.72
C GLY A 221 14.01 36.32 -0.11
N ARG A 222 14.67 36.96 -1.08
CA ARG A 222 14.00 37.73 -2.12
C ARG A 222 13.32 36.77 -3.11
N ARG A 223 12.06 37.05 -3.43
CA ARG A 223 11.31 36.42 -4.52
C ARG A 223 10.77 37.56 -5.39
N GLY A 224 11.20 37.63 -6.64
CA GLY A 224 10.89 38.73 -7.57
C GLY A 224 12.11 39.52 -8.04
N LYS A 225 11.94 40.35 -9.08
CA LYS A 225 12.95 41.30 -9.58
C LYS A 225 13.19 42.42 -8.56
N THR A 226 14.38 43.01 -8.56
CA THR A 226 14.75 44.13 -7.66
C THR A 226 13.82 45.32 -7.90
N VAL A 227 12.90 45.56 -6.97
CA VAL A 227 12.15 46.82 -6.90
C VAL A 227 12.96 47.85 -6.11
N GLY A 228 13.12 49.04 -6.69
CA GLY A 228 13.76 50.18 -6.05
C GLY A 228 13.04 50.56 -4.74
N VAL A 229 13.79 51.09 -3.77
CA VAL A 229 13.24 51.50 -2.49
C VAL A 229 12.65 52.90 -2.63
N SER A 230 11.32 53.01 -2.66
CA SER A 230 10.62 54.29 -2.45
C SER A 230 10.53 54.53 -0.93
N LYS A 231 11.23 55.56 -0.45
CA LYS A 231 10.99 56.11 0.90
C LYS A 231 10.05 57.29 0.76
N LYS A 232 8.95 57.27 1.50
CA LYS A 232 8.12 58.46 1.70
C LYS A 232 8.93 59.43 2.56
N ARG A 233 9.21 60.62 2.02
CA ARG A 233 9.73 61.76 2.79
C ARG A 233 8.63 62.32 3.67
#